data_AF-A0A838QNU5-F1
#
_entry.id   AF-A0A838QNU5-F1
#
_cell.length_a   1.000
_cell.length_b   1.000
_cell.length_c   1.000
_cell.angle_alpha   90.00
_cell.angle_beta   90.00
_cell.angle_gamma   90.00
#
_symmetry.space_group_name_H-M   'P 1'
#
loop_
_entity.id
_entity.type
_entity.pdbx_description
1 polymer ?
#
loop_
_entity_poly.entity_id
_entity_poly.type
_entity_poly.pdbx_seq_one_letter_code
_entity_poly.pdbx_strand_id
1 'polypeptide(L)' 'MTETLNSITDIPSPFNMIVLVVLISCAAGIVTTLFKELRKFACHRQELNLKRDLVERGLSIDEIERVVATGKTVA' A
#
# COMPACT_ATOMS: atom_id res chain seq x y z
N MET A 1 -0.55 27.36 -7.16
CA MET A 1 -1.11 26.34 -6.22
C MET A 1 -1.23 26.88 -4.80
N THR A 2 -0.28 27.69 -4.33
CA THR A 2 -0.35 28.39 -3.03
C THR A 2 -1.40 29.51 -3.04
N GLU A 3 -1.55 30.24 -4.14
CA GLU A 3 -2.52 31.34 -4.26
C GLU A 3 -3.99 30.89 -4.20
N THR A 4 -4.31 29.74 -4.78
CA THR A 4 -5.64 29.12 -4.72
C THR A 4 -6.01 28.64 -3.31
N LEU A 5 -5.02 28.24 -2.50
CA LEU A 5 -5.26 27.83 -1.11
C LEU A 5 -5.56 29.05 -0.23
N ASN A 6 -4.89 30.18 -0.48
CA ASN A 6 -5.14 31.42 0.28
C ASN A 6 -6.55 31.99 0.03
N SER A 7 -7.04 31.98 -1.22
CA SER A 7 -8.40 32.46 -1.53
C SER A 7 -9.53 31.60 -0.95
N ILE A 8 -9.29 30.30 -0.70
CA ILE A 8 -10.26 29.41 -0.02
C ILE A 8 -10.27 29.68 1.48
N THR A 9 -9.13 30.10 2.04
CA THR A 9 -8.97 30.30 3.48
C THR A 9 -9.66 31.58 3.98
N ASP A 10 -9.83 32.57 3.10
CA ASP A 10 -10.46 33.87 3.39
C ASP A 10 -12.00 33.85 3.33
N ILE A 11 -12.60 32.70 3.00
CA ILE A 11 -14.07 32.54 3.00
C ILE A 11 -14.55 32.47 4.47
N PRO A 12 -15.59 33.25 4.87
CA PRO A 12 -16.06 33.29 6.25
C PRO A 12 -16.44 31.89 6.79
N SER A 13 -15.99 31.59 8.01
CA SER A 13 -16.33 30.36 8.72
C SER A 13 -17.86 30.25 8.86
N PRO A 14 -18.49 29.10 8.51
CA PRO A 14 -17.98 27.74 8.68
C PRO A 14 -17.58 26.97 7.40
N PHE A 15 -17.77 27.55 6.20
CA PHE A 15 -17.64 26.79 4.93
C PHE A 15 -16.20 26.35 4.62
N ASN A 16 -15.20 27.17 4.94
CA ASN A 16 -13.78 26.86 4.71
C ASN A 16 -13.32 25.58 5.47
N MET A 17 -13.76 25.41 6.72
CA MET A 17 -13.36 24.25 7.54
C MET A 17 -13.82 22.92 6.91
N ILE A 18 -15.03 22.90 6.35
CA ILE A 18 -15.60 21.70 5.72
C ILE A 18 -14.81 21.34 4.46
N VAL A 19 -14.49 22.32 3.62
CA VAL A 19 -13.73 22.09 2.38
C VAL A 19 -12.34 21.55 2.68
N LEU A 20 -11.65 22.09 3.69
CA LEU A 20 -10.34 21.60 4.11
C LEU A 20 -10.39 20.14 4.62
N VAL A 21 -11.39 19.79 5.45
CA VAL A 21 -11.57 18.42 5.94
C VAL A 21 -11.84 17.44 4.81
N VAL A 22 -12.68 17.82 3.84
CA VAL A 22 -12.96 16.98 2.67
C VAL A 22 -11.73 16.82 1.79
N LEU A 23 -10.97 17.89 1.56
CA LEU A 23 -9.74 17.84 0.77
C LEU A 23 -8.70 16.92 1.40
N ILE A 24 -8.48 17.02 2.72
CA ILE A 24 -7.53 16.20 3.46
C ILE A 24 -7.96 14.73 3.48
N SER A 25 -9.24 14.45 3.71
CA SER A 25 -9.75 13.06 3.74
C SER A 25 -9.66 12.39 2.37
N CYS A 26 -9.91 13.12 1.28
CA CYS A 26 -9.75 12.61 -0.08
C CYS A 26 -8.27 12.31 -0.39
N ALA A 27 -7.36 13.21 -0.02
CA ALA A 27 -5.92 12.98 -0.18
C ALA A 27 -5.42 11.77 0.63
N ALA A 28 -5.86 11.63 1.88
CA ALA A 28 -5.52 10.49 2.72
C ALA A 28 -6.04 9.16 2.12
N GLY A 29 -7.25 9.17 1.55
CA GLY A 29 -7.82 8.02 0.84
C GLY A 29 -6.91 7.52 -0.28
N ILE A 30 -6.43 8.42 -1.14
CA ILE A 30 -5.54 8.08 -2.27
C ILE A 30 -4.20 7.52 -1.77
N VAL A 31 -3.62 8.11 -0.73
CA VAL A 31 -2.36 7.61 -0.17
C VAL A 31 -2.55 6.19 0.37
N THR A 32 -3.62 5.94 1.11
CA THR A 32 -3.86 4.60 1.69
C THR A 32 -4.12 3.52 0.64
N THR A 33 -4.75 3.83 -0.49
CA THR A 33 -4.93 2.87 -1.59
C THR A 33 -3.60 2.53 -2.26
N LEU A 34 -2.76 3.54 -2.53
CA LEU A 34 -1.42 3.33 -3.08
C LEU A 34 -0.54 2.46 -2.17
N PHE A 35 -0.58 2.70 -0.85
CA PHE A 35 0.13 1.86 0.11
C PHE A 35 -0.33 0.40 0.11
N LYS A 36 -1.63 0.14 -0.08
CA LYS A 36 -2.16 -1.23 -0.19
C LYS A 36 -1.66 -1.92 -1.46
N GLU A 37 -1.62 -1.23 -2.58
CA GLU A 37 -1.09 -1.77 -3.83
C GLU A 37 0.40 -2.07 -3.72
N LEU A 38 1.18 -1.13 -3.18
CA LEU A 38 2.62 -1.34 -2.93
C LEU A 38 2.87 -2.54 -2.01
N ARG A 39 2.07 -2.72 -0.94
CA ARG A 39 2.19 -3.89 -0.06
C ARG A 39 1.89 -5.19 -0.81
N LYS A 40 0.90 -5.19 -1.70
CA LYS A 40 0.57 -6.37 -2.53
C LYS A 40 1.72 -6.72 -3.49
N PHE A 41 2.34 -5.71 -4.11
CA PHE A 41 3.52 -5.91 -4.96
C PHE A 41 4.74 -6.39 -4.16
N ALA A 42 4.99 -5.81 -2.99
CA ALA A 42 6.11 -6.21 -2.13
C ALA A 42 5.98 -7.68 -1.68
N CYS A 43 4.76 -8.09 -1.31
CA CYS A 43 4.47 -9.48 -0.91
C CYS A 43 4.74 -10.46 -2.07
N HIS A 44 4.31 -10.12 -3.28
CA HIS A 44 4.58 -10.96 -4.46
C HIS A 44 6.07 -11.07 -4.79
N ARG A 45 6.82 -9.97 -4.66
CA ARG A 45 8.27 -9.96 -4.87
C ARG A 45 9.01 -10.78 -3.80
N GLN A 46 8.57 -10.72 -2.55
CA GLN A 46 9.11 -11.54 -1.48
C GLN A 46 8.87 -13.04 -1.71
N GLU A 47 7.67 -13.41 -2.19
CA GLU A 47 7.35 -14.81 -2.51
C GLU A 47 8.26 -15.36 -3.63
N LEU A 48 8.53 -14.57 -4.68
CA LEU A 48 9.43 -14.96 -5.76
C LEU A 48 10.89 -15.07 -5.31
N ASN A 49 11.35 -14.16 -4.46
CA ASN A 49 12.71 -14.24 -3.89
C ASN A 49 12.84 -15.43 -2.95
N LEU A 50 11.81 -15.75 -2.16
CA LEU A 50 11.81 -16.93 -1.30
C LEU A 50 11.89 -18.21 -2.13
N LYS A 51 11.11 -18.33 -3.20
CA LYS A 51 11.19 -19.49 -4.11
C LYS A 51 12.59 -19.62 -4.73
N ARG A 52 13.22 -18.51 -5.14
CA ARG A 52 14.60 -18.52 -5.66
C ARG A 52 15.62 -18.96 -4.62
N ASP A 53 15.58 -18.40 -3.41
CA ASP A 53 16.49 -18.78 -2.31
C ASP A 53 16.34 -20.27 -1.94
N LEU A 54 15.11 -20.81 -1.98
CA LEU A 54 14.88 -22.24 -1.72
C LEU A 54 15.44 -23.14 -2.85
N VAL A 55 15.35 -22.71 -4.11
CA VAL A 55 15.99 -23.42 -5.24
C VAL A 55 17.52 -23.37 -5.11
N GLU A 56 18.10 -22.22 -4.77
CA GLU A 56 19.55 -22.06 -4.57
C GLU A 56 20.08 -22.92 -3.41
N ARG A 57 19.27 -23.13 -2.37
CA ARG A 57 19.56 -24.04 -1.27
C ARG A 57 19.43 -25.52 -1.63
N GLY A 58 19.06 -25.83 -2.87
CA GLY A 58 19.01 -27.19 -3.40
C GLY A 58 17.76 -27.97 -3.02
N LEU A 59 16.68 -27.32 -2.60
CA LEU A 59 15.40 -28.00 -2.39
C LEU A 59 14.81 -28.44 -3.73
N SER A 60 14.22 -29.63 -3.74
CA SER A 60 13.43 -30.10 -4.87
C SER A 60 12.15 -29.26 -5.03
N ILE A 61 11.65 -29.12 -6.26
CA ILE A 61 10.47 -28.29 -6.56
C ILE A 61 9.26 -28.68 -5.71
N ASP A 62 9.06 -29.99 -5.48
CA ASP A 62 7.98 -30.51 -4.64
C ASP A 62 8.08 -30.07 -3.17
N GLU A 63 9.29 -30.00 -2.62
CA GLU A 63 9.51 -29.53 -1.24
C GLU A 63 9.28 -28.02 -1.12
N ILE A 64 9.66 -27.25 -2.15
CA ILE A 64 9.43 -25.80 -2.19
C ILE A 64 7.94 -25.49 -2.20
N GLU A 65 7.15 -26.19 -3.02
CA GLU A 65 5.69 -26.01 -3.05
C GLU A 65 5.06 -26.34 -1.71
N ARG A 66 5.53 -27.39 -1.01
CA ARG A 66 5.03 -27.77 0.30
C ARG A 66 5.34 -26.74 1.39
N VAL A 67 6.56 -26.17 1.38
CA VAL A 67 6.97 -25.11 2.32
C VAL A 67 6.19 -23.82 2.06
N VAL A 68 6.03 -23.42 0.80
CA VAL A 68 5.27 -22.22 0.42
C VAL A 68 3.78 -22.38 0.76
N ALA A 69 3.20 -23.56 0.51
CA ALA A 69 1.81 -23.86 0.87
C ALA A 69 1.58 -23.76 2.39
N THR A 70 2.51 -24.27 3.19
CA THR A 70 2.43 -24.21 4.66
C THR A 70 2.57 -22.76 5.16
N GLY A 71 3.49 -21.97 4.59
CA GLY A 71 3.65 -20.56 4.95
C GLY A 71 2.42 -19.70 4.61
N LYS A 72 1.69 -20.04 3.54
CA LYS A 72 0.45 -19.35 3.13
C LYS A 72 -0.75 -19.67 4.03
N THR A 73 -0.76 -20.79 4.74
CA THR A 73 -1.86 -21.15 5.66
C THR A 73 -1.76 -20.48 7.04
N VAL A 74 -0.64 -19.84 7.37
CA VAL A 74 -0.38 -19.22 8.68
C VAL A 74 -0.38 -17.68 8.62
N ALA A 75 -0.45 -17.10 7.41
CA ALA A 75 -0.51 -15.65 7.16
C ALA A 75 -1.94 -15.18 6.83
#